data_AF-A0A2C6CVF9-F1
#
_entry.id   AF-A0A2C6CVF9-F1
#
_cell.length_a   1.000
_cell.length_b   1.000
_cell.length_c   1.000
_cell.angle_alpha   90.00
_cell.angle_beta   90.00
_cell.angle_gamma   90.00
#
_symmetry.space_group_name_H-M   'P 1'
#
loop_
_entity.id
_entity.type
_entity.pdbx_description
1 polymer ?
#
loop_
_entity_poly.entity_id
_entity_poly.type
_entity_poly.pdbx_seq_one_letter_code
_entity_poly.pdbx_strand_id
1 'polypeptide(L)'
;MSKRKATRKEKQSASANKYAAQPAAAPAKAKVKTRAKKAAAVSAPARELTYGPEFYKWVGGGFLLVIIGMLLMTGGEMPDPNVWDESIIYSFRRITLAPIIILGGLGVVTYAIFKK
;
A
#
# COMPACT_ATOMS: atom_id res chain seq x y z
N MET A 1 31.94 15.37 -56.82
CA MET A 1 31.83 15.25 -55.35
C MET A 1 31.66 13.78 -54.96
N SER A 2 32.41 13.32 -53.94
CA SER A 2 32.28 12.09 -53.10
C SER A 2 31.98 10.72 -53.76
N LYS A 3 32.96 9.80 -53.91
CA LYS A 3 33.56 8.84 -52.92
C LYS A 3 32.84 7.46 -52.80
N ARG A 4 33.44 6.45 -53.47
CA ARG A 4 33.81 5.05 -53.08
C ARG A 4 32.84 4.09 -52.31
N LYS A 5 32.66 2.90 -52.94
CA LYS A 5 32.78 1.48 -52.47
C LYS A 5 32.08 0.98 -51.17
N ALA A 6 31.30 -0.11 -51.30
CA ALA A 6 31.27 -1.30 -50.40
C ALA A 6 30.19 -2.32 -50.90
N THR A 7 30.54 -3.36 -51.66
CA THR A 7 30.76 -4.78 -51.23
C THR A 7 29.52 -5.68 -51.10
N ARG A 8 29.35 -6.52 -52.12
CA ARG A 8 29.09 -7.97 -52.10
C ARG A 8 29.17 -8.67 -50.72
N LYS A 9 28.06 -9.26 -50.28
CA LYS A 9 27.88 -10.44 -49.40
C LYS A 9 26.36 -10.71 -49.41
N GLU A 10 25.80 -11.90 -49.55
CA GLU A 10 26.30 -13.26 -49.43
C GLU A 10 25.17 -14.15 -49.99
N LYS A 11 25.50 -14.96 -51.00
CA LYS A 11 25.07 -16.36 -51.20
C LYS A 11 23.59 -16.70 -50.89
N GLN A 12 22.76 -17.03 -51.88
CA GLN A 12 22.66 -18.39 -52.46
C GLN A 12 22.76 -19.54 -51.44
N SER A 13 21.90 -20.55 -51.64
CA SER A 13 21.81 -21.85 -50.94
C SER A 13 20.91 -21.80 -49.70
N ALA A 14 20.00 -22.74 -49.45
CA ALA A 14 19.67 -23.97 -50.15
C ALA A 14 18.39 -24.57 -49.53
N SER A 15 17.69 -25.38 -50.34
CA SER A 15 16.87 -26.54 -49.92
C SER A 15 15.62 -26.22 -49.09
N ALA A 16 14.42 -26.18 -49.67
CA ALA A 16 13.69 -27.35 -50.16
C ALA A 16 13.98 -28.62 -49.33
N ASN A 17 13.13 -28.88 -48.34
CA ASN A 17 12.98 -30.23 -47.75
C ASN A 17 11.56 -30.29 -47.14
N LYS A 18 10.52 -30.78 -47.82
CA LYS A 18 10.24 -32.20 -48.10
C LYS A 18 10.63 -33.12 -46.94
N TYR A 19 9.87 -33.05 -45.86
CA TYR A 19 9.66 -34.18 -44.95
C TYR A 19 8.18 -34.59 -45.14
N ALA A 20 7.89 -35.54 -46.04
CA ALA A 20 8.00 -36.98 -45.84
C ALA A 20 7.00 -37.50 -44.80
N ALA A 21 5.88 -37.99 -45.33
CA ALA A 21 4.99 -39.04 -44.84
C ALA A 21 5.11 -39.48 -43.36
N GLN A 22 4.02 -39.28 -42.62
CA GLN A 22 3.78 -39.86 -41.30
C GLN A 22 2.70 -40.94 -41.45
N PRO A 23 2.99 -42.24 -41.27
CA PRO A 23 1.96 -43.26 -41.14
C PRO A 23 1.53 -43.43 -39.67
N ALA A 24 0.23 -43.65 -39.51
CA ALA A 24 -0.49 -43.84 -38.25
C ALA A 24 -0.16 -45.16 -37.54
N ALA A 25 -0.08 -45.12 -36.20
CA ALA A 25 -0.42 -46.23 -35.30
C ALA A 25 -0.52 -45.74 -33.83
N ALA A 26 -1.69 -45.92 -33.21
CA ALA A 26 -1.92 -45.82 -31.77
C ALA A 26 -1.49 -47.13 -31.05
N PRO A 27 -1.69 -47.35 -29.71
CA PRO A 27 -2.04 -46.48 -28.57
C PRO A 27 -1.11 -46.72 -27.35
N ALA A 28 -1.45 -46.14 -26.19
CA ALA A 28 -1.15 -46.57 -24.80
C ALA A 28 -0.28 -45.64 -23.94
N LYS A 29 -0.94 -44.99 -22.98
CA LYS A 29 -0.82 -45.23 -21.51
C LYS A 29 -1.24 -43.97 -20.76
N ALA A 30 -2.42 -44.05 -20.15
CA ALA A 30 -2.92 -43.07 -19.20
C ALA A 30 -1.94 -42.91 -18.03
N LYS A 31 -1.50 -41.68 -17.78
CA LYS A 31 -1.07 -41.21 -16.47
C LYS A 31 -1.73 -39.86 -16.24
N VAL A 32 -2.94 -39.91 -15.65
CA VAL A 32 -3.60 -38.74 -15.08
C VAL A 32 -2.77 -38.31 -13.88
N LYS A 33 -1.79 -37.42 -14.12
CA LYS A 33 -1.26 -36.58 -13.06
C LYS A 33 -2.31 -35.50 -12.85
N THR A 34 -3.19 -35.70 -11.87
CA THR A 34 -3.97 -34.63 -11.28
C THR A 34 -2.98 -33.65 -10.65
N ARG A 35 -2.37 -32.81 -11.49
CA ARG A 35 -1.80 -31.54 -11.06
C ARG A 35 -3.03 -30.72 -10.70
N ALA A 36 -3.48 -30.88 -9.45
CA ALA A 36 -4.48 -30.04 -8.84
C ALA A 36 -3.93 -28.62 -8.90
N LYS A 37 -4.24 -27.98 -10.03
CA LYS A 37 -4.76 -26.64 -10.15
C LYS A 37 -4.38 -25.82 -8.93
N LYS A 38 -3.17 -25.23 -9.00
CA LYS A 38 -2.95 -23.88 -8.48
C LYS A 38 -4.04 -23.05 -9.14
N ALA A 39 -5.20 -22.99 -8.50
CA ALA A 39 -6.25 -22.07 -8.84
C ALA A 39 -5.54 -20.73 -8.80
N ALA A 40 -5.41 -20.13 -9.98
CA ALA A 40 -4.96 -18.78 -10.13
C ALA A 40 -5.84 -17.94 -9.20
N ALA A 41 -5.29 -17.59 -8.04
CA ALA A 41 -5.75 -16.45 -7.29
C ALA A 41 -5.69 -15.32 -8.31
N VAL A 42 -6.85 -14.86 -8.76
CA VAL A 42 -6.99 -13.63 -9.51
C VAL A 42 -6.30 -12.60 -8.64
N SER A 43 -5.08 -12.24 -9.00
CA SER A 43 -4.33 -11.18 -8.34
C SER A 43 -5.12 -9.92 -8.63
N ALA A 44 -6.03 -9.57 -7.71
CA ALA A 44 -6.49 -8.20 -7.61
C ALA A 44 -5.23 -7.33 -7.69
N PRO A 45 -5.19 -6.30 -8.55
CA PRO A 45 -4.04 -5.41 -8.58
C PRO A 45 -3.80 -4.97 -7.15
N ALA A 46 -2.65 -5.33 -6.59
CA ALA A 46 -2.28 -4.93 -5.24
C ALA A 46 -2.36 -3.40 -5.27
N ARG A 47 -3.38 -2.83 -4.60
CA ARG A 47 -3.50 -1.38 -4.52
C ARG A 47 -2.28 -0.91 -3.75
N GLU A 48 -1.32 -0.37 -4.48
CA GLU A 48 -0.14 0.22 -3.90
C GLU A 48 -0.61 1.41 -3.06
N LEU A 49 -0.34 1.35 -1.76
CA LEU A 49 -0.68 2.44 -0.86
C LEU A 49 0.19 3.64 -1.25
N THR A 50 -0.40 4.83 -1.29
CA THR A 50 0.31 6.07 -1.63
C THR A 50 1.45 6.37 -0.64
N TYR A 51 1.35 5.83 0.57
CA TYR A 51 2.35 5.95 1.63
C TYR A 51 2.81 4.57 2.11
N GLY A 52 4.06 4.47 2.56
CA GLY A 52 4.61 3.24 3.15
C GLY A 52 4.02 2.93 4.53
N PRO A 53 4.18 1.69 5.04
CA PRO A 53 3.63 1.25 6.34
C PRO A 53 4.10 2.10 7.52
N GLU A 54 5.30 2.68 7.44
CA GLU A 54 5.84 3.55 8.49
C GLU A 54 5.01 4.83 8.68
N PHE A 55 4.53 5.45 7.60
CA PHE A 55 3.67 6.63 7.69
C PHE A 55 2.41 6.35 8.51
N TYR A 56 1.77 5.20 8.27
CA TYR A 56 0.57 4.80 8.99
C TYR A 56 0.82 4.57 10.49
N LYS A 57 2.02 4.13 10.88
CA LYS A 57 2.40 4.03 12.31
C LYS A 57 2.47 5.40 12.97
N TRP A 58 3.09 6.38 12.29
CA TRP A 58 3.17 7.76 12.79
C TRP A 58 1.80 8.43 12.89
N VAL A 59 0.98 8.29 11.85
CA VAL A 59 -0.40 8.81 11.85
C VAL A 59 -1.24 8.15 12.93
N GLY A 60 -1.13 6.83 13.09
CA GLY A 60 -1.83 6.11 14.16
C GLY A 60 -1.44 6.60 15.57
N GLY A 61 -0.15 6.85 15.80
CA GLY A 61 0.33 7.43 17.05
C GLY A 61 -0.18 8.85 17.31
N GLY A 62 -0.14 9.72 16.29
CA GLY A 62 -0.68 11.08 16.38
C GLY A 62 -2.19 11.10 16.59
N PHE A 63 -2.92 10.20 15.94
CA PHE A 63 -4.37 10.05 16.13
C PHE A 63 -4.72 9.60 17.56
N LEU A 64 -3.96 8.67 18.12
CA LEU A 64 -4.15 8.23 19.52
C LEU A 64 -3.94 9.38 20.50
N LEU A 65 -2.93 10.23 20.28
CA LEU A 65 -2.70 11.43 21.09
C LEU A 65 -3.89 12.40 21.03
N VAL A 66 -4.46 12.64 19.84
CA VAL A 66 -5.65 13.50 19.70
C VAL A 66 -6.84 12.92 20.46
N ILE A 67 -7.09 11.61 20.37
CA ILE A 67 -8.16 10.95 21.14
C ILE A 67 -7.92 11.14 22.64
N ILE A 68 -6.70 10.93 23.13
CA ILE A 68 -6.38 11.13 24.54
C ILE A 68 -6.66 12.58 24.95
N GLY A 69 -6.21 13.57 24.16
CA GLY A 69 -6.47 14.98 24.43
C GLY A 69 -7.97 15.30 24.48
N MET A 70 -8.76 14.77 23.54
CA MET A 70 -10.22 14.89 23.54
C MET A 70 -10.84 14.26 24.80
N LEU A 71 -10.39 13.06 25.20
CA LEU A 71 -10.85 12.38 26.41
C LEU A 71 -10.53 13.20 27.68
N LEU A 72 -9.37 13.85 27.76
CA LEU A 72 -9.05 14.72 28.89
C LEU A 72 -10.01 15.92 29.02
N MET A 73 -10.64 16.37 27.92
CA MET A 73 -11.64 17.43 27.93
C MET A 73 -13.05 16.93 28.31
N THR A 74 -13.28 15.63 28.44
CA THR A 74 -14.59 15.10 28.87
C THR A 74 -14.83 15.35 30.37
N GLY A 75 -16.08 15.59 30.80
CA GLY A 75 -16.46 15.64 32.22
C GLY A 75 -16.53 17.03 32.88
N GLY A 76 -17.00 18.05 32.16
CA GLY A 76 -17.23 19.40 32.70
C GLY A 76 -18.66 19.61 33.22
N GLU A 77 -19.38 18.53 33.50
CA GLU A 77 -20.75 18.61 33.98
C GLU A 77 -20.80 19.14 35.41
N MET A 78 -21.69 20.12 35.62
CA MET A 78 -22.00 20.63 36.94
C MET A 78 -22.99 19.69 37.64
N PRO A 79 -22.75 19.30 38.89
CA PRO A 79 -23.67 18.44 39.63
C PRO A 79 -24.99 19.14 40.00
N ASP A 80 -24.99 20.47 40.13
CA ASP A 80 -26.19 21.28 40.32
C ASP A 80 -26.18 22.46 39.33
N PRO A 81 -27.16 22.59 38.42
CA PRO A 81 -27.20 23.67 37.44
C PRO A 81 -27.40 25.07 38.05
N ASN A 82 -27.78 25.17 39.33
CA ASN A 82 -27.96 26.44 40.02
C ASN A 82 -26.68 26.94 40.72
N VAL A 83 -25.62 26.13 40.74
CA VAL A 83 -24.35 26.46 41.41
C VAL A 83 -23.21 26.36 40.40
N TRP A 84 -22.44 27.44 40.26
CA TRP A 84 -21.29 27.47 39.37
C TRP A 84 -20.00 27.13 40.14
N ASP A 85 -19.39 26.00 39.78
CA ASP A 85 -18.05 25.64 40.24
C ASP A 85 -17.02 25.86 39.12
N GLU A 86 -16.35 27.00 39.19
CA GLU A 86 -15.27 27.42 38.28
C GLU A 86 -14.22 26.30 38.09
N SER A 87 -13.94 25.52 39.13
CA SER A 87 -12.84 24.52 39.12
C SER A 87 -13.11 23.33 38.20
N ILE A 88 -14.39 22.99 37.98
CA ILE A 88 -14.80 21.84 37.16
C ILE A 88 -14.53 22.11 35.67
N ILE A 89 -14.85 23.34 35.22
CA ILE A 89 -14.72 23.75 33.82
C ILE A 89 -13.34 24.37 33.55
N TYR A 90 -12.84 25.23 34.43
CA TYR A 90 -11.57 25.92 34.27
C TYR A 90 -10.38 25.19 34.89
N SER A 91 -10.49 23.87 35.03
CA SER A 91 -9.37 23.04 35.46
C SER A 91 -8.17 23.21 34.51
N PHE A 92 -6.97 23.33 35.09
CA PHE A 92 -5.70 23.34 34.36
C PHE A 92 -5.63 22.21 33.32
N ARG A 93 -6.17 21.02 33.67
CA ARG A 93 -6.21 19.87 32.76
C ARG A 93 -6.93 20.18 31.43
N ARG A 94 -8.02 20.95 31.45
CA ARG A 94 -8.85 21.24 30.27
C ARG A 94 -8.35 22.44 29.49
N ILE A 95 -7.88 23.49 30.18
CA ILE A 95 -7.46 24.74 29.54
C ILE A 95 -6.08 24.61 28.89
N THR A 96 -5.14 23.92 29.56
CA THR A 96 -3.74 23.90 29.10
C THR A 96 -3.31 22.51 28.68
N LEU A 97 -3.45 21.51 29.55
CA LEU A 97 -2.88 20.18 29.30
C LEU A 97 -3.53 19.49 28.10
N ALA A 98 -4.87 19.48 28.03
CA ALA A 98 -5.57 18.80 26.95
C ALA A 98 -5.32 19.44 25.56
N PRO A 99 -5.40 20.77 25.37
CA PRO A 99 -5.07 21.38 24.09
C PRO A 99 -3.61 21.14 23.66
N ILE A 100 -2.66 21.16 24.60
CA ILE A 100 -1.26 20.88 24.30
C ILE A 100 -1.08 19.45 23.78
N ILE A 101 -1.76 18.46 24.37
CA ILE A 101 -1.71 17.07 23.87
C ILE A 101 -2.29 16.96 22.47
N ILE A 102 -3.41 17.64 22.19
CA ILE A 102 -4.02 17.66 20.85
C ILE A 102 -3.06 18.28 19.83
N LEU A 103 -2.47 19.43 20.15
CA LEU A 103 -1.48 20.09 19.30
C LEU A 103 -0.23 19.22 19.08
N GLY A 104 0.21 18.49 20.11
CA GLY A 104 1.28 17.49 20.00
C GLY A 104 0.91 16.39 19.01
N GLY A 105 -0.30 15.81 19.12
CA GLY A 105 -0.80 14.81 18.20
C GLY A 105 -0.89 15.30 16.76
N LEU A 106 -1.41 16.51 16.54
CA LEU A 106 -1.45 17.15 15.22
C LEU A 106 -0.04 17.45 14.68
N GLY A 107 0.89 17.83 15.56
CA GLY A 107 2.30 18.02 15.22
C GLY A 107 2.97 16.72 14.76
N VAL A 108 2.68 15.60 15.43
CA VAL A 108 3.16 14.26 15.03
C VAL A 108 2.64 13.88 13.65
N VAL A 109 1.35 14.08 13.36
CA VAL A 109 0.76 13.81 12.04
C VAL A 109 1.38 14.72 10.97
N THR A 110 1.56 16.00 11.29
CA THR A 110 2.20 16.97 10.39
C THR A 110 3.63 16.56 10.06
N TYR A 111 4.41 16.16 11.08
CA TYR A 111 5.76 15.63 10.90
C TYR A 111 5.75 14.35 10.05
N ALA A 112 4.79 13.45 10.25
CA ALA A 112 4.65 12.21 9.47
C ALA A 112 4.51 12.50 7.96
N ILE A 113 3.75 13.53 7.59
CA ILE A 113 3.54 13.94 6.19
C ILE A 113 4.83 14.46 5.57
N PHE A 114 5.61 15.25 6.33
CA PHE A 114 6.88 15.80 5.85
C PHE A 114 8.04 14.81 5.88
N LYS A 115 7.95 13.73 6.68
CA LYS A 115 8.98 12.69 6.81
C LYS A 115 9.03 11.74 5.58
N LYS A 116 8.77 12.26 4.39
CA LYS A 116 8.83 11.53 3.13
C LYS A 116 10.27 11.17 2.76
#